data_AF-A0A7V2NMI6-F1
#
_entry.id   AF-A0A7V2NMI6-F1
#
_cell.length_a   1.000
_cell.length_b   1.000
_cell.length_c   1.000
_cell.angle_alpha   90.00
_cell.angle_beta   90.00
_cell.angle_gamma   90.00
#
_symmetry.space_group_name_H-M   'P 1'
#
loop_
_entity.id
_entity.type
_entity.pdbx_description
1 polymer ?
#
loop_
_entity_poly.entity_id
_entity_poly.type
_entity_poly.pdbx_seq_one_letter_code
_entity_poly.pdbx_strand_id
1 'polypeptide(L)'
;MAKNYVNTGVKVKVTAAAARTSGQAVREENWNGIVQDDAANGADYILNTEGVYELAVPVGTVRGDCLYITAALAITKTSTGNYNFGRATTDRDTSGNSYVKLEQTDGNLAAA
;
A
#
# COMPACT_ATOMS: atom_id res chain seq x y z
N MET A 1 -12.44 10.47 -6.14
CA MET A 1 -11.42 10.27 -7.20
C MET A 1 -10.07 10.65 -6.61
N ALA A 2 -9.22 9.68 -6.27
CA ALA A 2 -7.92 9.95 -5.66
C ALA A 2 -7.02 10.78 -6.60
N LYS A 3 -6.33 11.79 -6.06
CA LYS A 3 -5.54 12.76 -6.84
C LYS A 3 -4.36 12.15 -7.61
N ASN A 4 -3.94 10.93 -7.27
CA ASN A 4 -2.73 10.28 -7.79
C ASN A 4 -3.02 8.95 -8.52
N TYR A 5 -4.14 8.87 -9.25
CA TYR A 5 -4.55 7.65 -9.94
C TYR A 5 -3.91 7.52 -11.34
N VAL A 6 -3.10 6.49 -11.56
CA VAL A 6 -2.34 6.28 -12.81
C VAL A 6 -2.83 5.08 -13.65
N ASN A 7 -3.45 4.05 -13.07
CA ASN A 7 -4.00 2.90 -13.83
C ASN A 7 -5.10 2.12 -13.05
N THR A 8 -5.95 1.37 -13.77
CA THR A 8 -7.06 0.56 -13.28
C THR A 8 -6.58 -0.63 -12.44
N GLY A 9 -6.41 -0.39 -11.14
CA GLY A 9 -6.29 -1.44 -10.14
C GLY A 9 -7.63 -2.03 -9.75
N VAL A 10 -7.64 -3.33 -9.46
CA VAL A 10 -8.77 -4.04 -8.85
C VAL A 10 -9.18 -3.35 -7.54
N LYS A 11 -10.51 -3.20 -7.36
CA LYS A 11 -11.15 -2.49 -6.25
C LYS A 11 -11.95 -3.48 -5.41
N VAL A 12 -11.67 -3.55 -4.11
CA VAL A 12 -12.40 -4.38 -3.15
C VAL A 12 -13.16 -3.46 -2.21
N LYS A 13 -14.43 -3.76 -1.94
CA LYS A 13 -15.17 -3.07 -0.88
C LYS A 13 -14.91 -3.79 0.44
N VAL A 14 -14.46 -3.04 1.44
CA VAL A 14 -14.13 -3.56 2.78
C VAL A 14 -14.71 -2.64 3.85
N THR A 15 -14.94 -3.18 5.05
CA THR A 15 -15.40 -2.39 6.20
C THR A 15 -14.21 -1.79 6.93
N ALA A 16 -14.23 -0.49 7.23
CA ALA A 16 -13.18 0.17 7.98
C ALA A 16 -13.16 -0.26 9.46
N ALA A 17 -12.11 -0.95 9.92
CA ALA A 17 -11.92 -1.26 11.35
C ALA A 17 -11.55 -0.04 12.20
N ALA A 18 -11.09 1.04 11.56
CA ALA A 18 -10.79 2.33 12.16
C ALA A 18 -10.97 3.43 11.10
N ALA A 19 -11.05 4.70 11.51
CA ALA A 19 -11.14 5.81 10.55
C ALA A 19 -9.96 5.77 9.56
N ARG A 20 -10.27 5.74 8.27
CA ARG A 20 -9.31 5.63 7.17
C ARG A 20 -9.27 6.93 6.38
N THR A 21 -8.07 7.35 5.99
CA THR A 21 -7.86 8.52 5.13
C THR A 21 -7.49 8.05 3.72
N SER A 22 -8.01 8.75 2.72
CA SER A 22 -7.67 8.54 1.31
C SER A 22 -6.16 8.61 1.07
N GLY A 23 -5.65 7.69 0.27
CA GLY A 23 -4.20 7.54 0.01
C GLY A 23 -3.42 6.82 1.11
N GLN A 24 -4.05 6.46 2.23
CA GLN A 24 -3.40 5.70 3.29
C GLN A 24 -3.16 4.25 2.86
N ALA A 25 -1.95 3.74 3.11
CA ALA A 25 -1.64 2.32 3.04
C ALA A 25 -2.25 1.60 4.22
N VAL A 26 -3.08 0.60 3.94
CA VAL A 26 -3.79 -0.15 4.97
C VAL A 26 -3.72 -1.64 4.70
N ARG A 27 -3.82 -2.39 5.78
CA ARG A 27 -4.09 -3.82 5.76
C ARG A 27 -5.43 -4.05 6.46
N GLU A 28 -6.41 -4.55 5.72
CA GLU A 28 -7.77 -4.78 6.21
C GLU A 28 -8.26 -6.12 5.68
N GLU A 29 -8.84 -6.97 6.53
CA GLU A 29 -9.34 -8.30 6.12
C GLU A 29 -8.32 -9.17 5.36
N ASN A 30 -7.03 -9.07 5.72
CA ASN A 30 -5.87 -9.68 5.03
C ASN A 30 -5.51 -9.09 3.65
N TRP A 31 -6.22 -8.09 3.16
CA TRP A 31 -5.88 -7.37 1.94
C TRP A 31 -4.94 -6.21 2.25
N ASN A 32 -3.86 -6.09 1.47
CA ASN A 32 -2.96 -4.94 1.50
C ASN A 32 -3.33 -4.00 0.35
N GLY A 33 -3.57 -2.73 0.65
CA GLY A 33 -3.96 -1.79 -0.39
C GLY A 33 -3.96 -0.33 0.04
N ILE A 34 -4.44 0.51 -0.87
CA ILE A 34 -4.58 1.95 -0.67
C ILE A 34 -6.06 2.32 -0.56
N VAL A 35 -6.39 3.09 0.46
CA VAL A 35 -7.74 3.62 0.69
C VAL A 35 -8.07 4.61 -0.42
N GLN A 36 -9.17 4.38 -1.15
CA GLN A 36 -9.56 5.27 -2.25
C GLN A 36 -10.18 6.59 -1.75
N ASP A 37 -11.07 6.51 -0.76
CA ASP A 37 -11.86 7.63 -0.25
C ASP A 37 -11.91 7.55 1.29
N ASP A 38 -12.04 8.70 1.96
CA ASP A 38 -12.09 8.77 3.43
C ASP A 38 -13.29 7.99 3.98
N ALA A 39 -13.08 7.28 5.10
CA ALA A 39 -14.12 6.47 5.71
C ALA A 39 -14.05 6.52 7.24
N ALA A 40 -15.21 6.67 7.87
CA ALA A 40 -15.34 6.57 9.31
C ALA A 40 -15.21 5.11 9.78
N ASN A 41 -14.93 4.91 11.06
CA ASN A 41 -14.93 3.57 11.65
C ASN A 41 -16.30 2.89 11.43
N GLY A 42 -16.30 1.66 10.93
CA GLY A 42 -17.49 0.88 10.61
C GLY A 42 -18.16 1.23 9.28
N ALA A 43 -17.62 2.17 8.50
CA ALA A 43 -18.13 2.49 7.18
C ALA A 43 -17.46 1.64 6.09
N ASP A 44 -18.23 1.31 5.06
CA ASP A 44 -17.72 0.66 3.86
C ASP A 44 -16.85 1.64 3.06
N TYR A 45 -15.70 1.19 2.61
CA TYR A 45 -14.84 1.93 1.72
C TYR A 45 -14.23 1.05 0.63
N ILE A 46 -13.71 1.70 -0.39
CA ILE A 46 -13.02 1.01 -1.48
C ILE A 46 -11.53 0.96 -1.17
N LEU A 47 -11.01 -0.26 -1.09
CA LEU A 47 -9.59 -0.57 -1.01
C LEU A 47 -9.09 -0.93 -2.41
N ASN A 48 -8.08 -0.19 -2.88
CA ASN A 48 -7.40 -0.51 -4.11
C ASN A 48 -6.26 -1.47 -3.81
N THR A 49 -6.32 -2.67 -4.38
CA THR A 49 -5.34 -3.73 -4.14
C THR A 49 -4.25 -3.77 -5.20
N GLU A 50 -4.47 -3.09 -6.32
CA GLU A 50 -3.53 -2.99 -7.44
C GLU A 50 -3.38 -1.54 -7.92
N GLY A 51 -2.31 -1.29 -8.67
CA GLY A 51 -2.00 0.01 -9.27
C GLY A 51 -0.66 0.57 -8.81
N VAL A 52 -0.34 1.76 -9.28
CA VAL A 52 0.87 2.49 -8.89
C VAL A 52 0.44 3.73 -8.10
N TYR A 53 0.95 3.87 -6.89
CA TYR A 53 0.61 4.97 -5.98
C TYR A 53 1.86 5.63 -5.46
N GLU A 54 1.81 6.95 -5.30
CA GLU A 54 2.86 7.69 -4.63
C GLU A 54 2.71 7.52 -3.11
N LEU A 55 3.75 6.99 -2.46
CA LEU A 55 3.75 6.71 -1.02
C LEU A 55 5.04 7.16 -0.36
N ALA A 56 4.95 7.55 0.91
CA ALA A 56 6.11 7.74 1.76
C ALA A 56 6.79 6.39 1.97
N VAL A 57 8.04 6.28 1.53
CA VAL A 57 8.87 5.07 1.64
C VAL A 57 9.94 5.26 2.73
N PRO A 58 10.78 4.27 3.08
CA PRO A 58 11.96 4.51 3.91
C PRO A 58 13.11 5.17 3.14
N VAL A 59 14.09 5.71 3.87
CA VAL A 59 15.29 6.32 3.28
C VAL A 59 16.12 5.23 2.58
N GLY A 60 16.68 5.55 1.41
CA GLY A 60 17.46 4.59 0.62
C GLY A 60 16.62 3.57 -0.14
N THR A 61 15.33 3.83 -0.34
CA THR A 61 14.52 3.11 -1.33
C THR A 61 14.95 3.49 -2.74
N VAL A 62 15.32 2.48 -3.50
CA VAL A 62 15.65 2.58 -4.93
C VAL A 62 14.61 1.83 -5.76
N ARG A 63 14.53 2.16 -7.05
CA ARG A 63 13.69 1.46 -8.01
C ARG A 63 13.97 -0.04 -7.96
N GLY A 64 12.90 -0.82 -7.85
CA GLY A 64 12.92 -2.29 -7.81
C GLY A 64 12.91 -2.87 -6.40
N ASP A 65 13.14 -2.08 -5.35
CA ASP A 65 13.09 -2.54 -3.96
C ASP A 65 11.72 -3.10 -3.59
N CYS A 66 11.73 -4.23 -2.88
CA CYS A 66 10.53 -4.77 -2.25
C CYS A 66 10.14 -3.92 -1.05
N LEU A 67 8.85 -3.59 -0.97
CA LEU A 67 8.26 -2.81 0.09
C LEU A 67 7.19 -3.63 0.80
N TYR A 68 7.18 -3.47 2.12
CA TYR A 68 6.32 -4.19 3.04
C TYR A 68 5.57 -3.19 3.91
N ILE A 69 4.39 -3.56 4.39
CA ILE A 69 3.59 -2.79 5.34
C ILE A 69 3.71 -3.40 6.73
N THR A 70 3.98 -2.55 7.72
CA THR A 70 4.02 -2.95 9.14
C THR A 70 2.60 -3.04 9.72
N ALA A 71 2.45 -3.67 10.89
CA ALA A 71 1.18 -3.66 11.63
C ALA A 71 0.71 -2.24 12.01
N ALA A 72 1.65 -1.29 12.12
CA ALA A 72 1.38 0.14 12.34
C ALA A 72 1.08 0.91 11.04
N LEU A 73 0.92 0.21 9.92
CA LEU A 73 0.55 0.78 8.61
C LEU A 73 1.63 1.68 7.98
N ALA A 74 2.88 1.51 8.41
CA ALA A 74 4.03 2.20 7.81
C ALA A 74 4.68 1.32 6.73
N ILE A 75 5.22 1.95 5.68
CA ILE A 75 5.96 1.27 4.63
C ILE A 75 7.42 1.06 5.06
N THR A 76 7.95 -0.14 4.85
CA THR A 76 9.31 -0.54 5.20
C THR A 76 9.93 -1.44 4.13
N LYS A 77 11.26 -1.56 4.12
CA LYS A 77 12.00 -2.55 3.30
C LYS A 77 12.21 -3.88 4.03
N THR A 78 11.89 -3.94 5.33
CA THR A 78 12.08 -5.14 6.14
C THR A 78 10.95 -6.13 5.88
N SER A 79 11.29 -7.30 5.35
CA SER A 79 10.31 -8.39 5.14
C SER A 79 9.87 -9.04 6.47
N THR A 80 10.81 -9.32 7.37
CA THR A 80 10.56 -10.08 8.60
C THR A 80 9.51 -9.40 9.48
N GLY A 81 8.43 -10.12 9.76
CA GLY A 81 7.32 -9.62 10.60
C GLY A 81 6.40 -8.62 9.90
N ASN A 82 6.59 -8.35 8.61
CA ASN A 82 5.80 -7.40 7.82
C ASN A 82 5.17 -8.09 6.61
N TYR A 83 4.19 -7.43 6.01
CA TYR A 83 3.40 -8.01 4.92
C TYR A 83 3.79 -7.40 3.59
N ASN A 84 3.91 -8.21 2.54
CA ASN A 84 4.27 -7.73 1.21
C ASN A 84 3.23 -6.72 0.71
N PHE A 85 3.68 -5.54 0.32
CA PHE A 85 2.84 -4.45 -0.14
C PHE A 85 3.04 -4.17 -1.63
N GLY A 86 4.27 -4.31 -2.11
CA GLY A 86 4.59 -4.13 -3.52
C GLY A 86 6.05 -3.79 -3.77
N ARG A 87 6.32 -3.13 -4.90
CA ARG A 87 7.68 -2.73 -5.30
C ARG A 87 7.76 -1.26 -5.66
N ALA A 88 8.88 -0.65 -5.34
CA ALA A 88 9.21 0.71 -5.79
C ALA A 88 9.45 0.70 -7.32
N THR A 89 8.76 1.57 -8.04
CA THR A 89 8.92 1.78 -9.49
C THR A 89 9.87 2.93 -9.81
N THR A 90 10.12 3.80 -8.84
CA THR A 90 11.10 4.90 -8.92
C THR A 90 11.96 4.93 -7.66
N ASP A 91 13.08 5.63 -7.73
CA ASP A 91 13.85 5.96 -6.54
C ASP A 91 13.03 6.87 -5.62
N ARG A 92 13.42 6.90 -4.34
CA ARG A 92 12.88 7.87 -3.38
C ARG A 92 13.22 9.29 -3.81
N ASP A 93 12.21 10.15 -3.89
CA ASP A 93 12.37 11.57 -4.16
C ASP A 93 12.89 12.35 -2.93
N THR A 94 13.12 13.65 -3.10
CA THR A 94 13.57 14.55 -2.03
C THR A 94 12.49 14.85 -0.99
N SER A 95 11.22 14.64 -1.32
CA SER A 95 10.07 14.77 -0.41
C SER A 95 9.87 13.53 0.46
N GLY A 96 10.55 12.43 0.13
CA GLY A 96 10.51 11.16 0.83
C GLY A 96 9.52 10.13 0.28
N ASN A 97 8.98 10.40 -0.91
CA ASN A 97 8.00 9.56 -1.59
C ASN A 97 8.65 8.74 -2.71
N SER A 98 7.99 7.66 -3.10
CA SER A 98 8.29 6.91 -4.33
C SER A 98 6.99 6.37 -4.90
N TYR A 99 6.96 6.15 -6.22
CA TYR A 99 5.86 5.46 -6.86
C TYR A 99 5.97 3.96 -6.59
N VAL A 100 5.03 3.41 -5.84
CA VAL A 100 4.99 2.00 -5.46
C VAL A 100 3.92 1.30 -6.29
N LYS A 101 4.32 0.28 -7.03
CA LYS A 101 3.39 -0.65 -7.66
C LYS A 101 2.94 -1.64 -6.60
N LEU A 102 1.64 -1.65 -6.31
CA LEU A 102 1.02 -2.68 -5.49
C LEU A 102 1.10 -4.00 -6.24
N GLU A 103 1.67 -5.00 -5.58
CA GLU A 103 1.72 -6.36 -6.09
C GLU A 103 1.13 -7.23 -4.98
N GLN A 104 -0.18 -7.50 -5.08
CA GLN A 104 -0.79 -8.59 -4.33
C GLN A 104 -0.18 -9.88 -4.85
N THR A 105 0.89 -10.32 -4.19
CA THR A 105 1.37 -11.67 -4.41
C THR A 105 0.44 -12.56 -3.62
N ASP A 106 -0.47 -13.25 -4.32
CA ASP A 106 -1.22 -14.35 -3.74
C ASP A 106 -0.22 -15.35 -3.17
N GLY A 107 -0.14 -15.37 -1.84
CA GLY A 107 0.81 -16.19 -1.12
C GLY A 107 2.05 -15.41 -0.73
N ASN A 108 2.27 -15.42 0.58
CA ASN A 108 3.56 -15.70 1.19
C ASN A 108 4.34 -16.74 0.35
N LEU A 109 4.99 -16.31 -0.74
CA LEU A 109 6.04 -17.11 -1.36
C LEU A 109 7.20 -17.00 -0.37
N ALA A 110 7.17 -17.90 0.60
CA ALA A 110 8.26 -18.17 1.52
C ALA A 110 9.53 -18.26 0.68
N ALA A 111 10.33 -17.20 0.72
CA ALA A 111 11.67 -17.22 0.19
C ALA A 111 12.52 -17.98 1.20
N ALA A 112 12.83 -19.23 0.83
CA ALA A 112 13.80 -20.17 1.41
C ALA A 112 13.43 -20.79 2.77
#